data_AF-A0A6G2FXU1-F1
#
_entry.id   AF-A0A6G2FXU1-F1
#
_cell.length_a   1.000
_cell.length_b   1.000
_cell.length_c   1.000
_cell.angle_alpha   90.00
_cell.angle_beta   90.00
_cell.angle_gamma   90.00
#
_symmetry.space_group_name_H-M   'P 1'
#
loop_
_entity.id
_entity.type
_entity.pdbx_description
1 polymer ?
#
loop_
_entity_poly.entity_id
_entity_poly.type
_entity_poly.pdbx_seq_one_letter_code
_entity_poly.pdbx_strand_id
1 'polypeptide(L)'
;DGAGARGATLLAVASSCGAEQRHRRLPVGRRRAEGGVASSLTGRLRDGVCILGSLVLAVAVIVATSALFSIFPTGRVVEAATLAALLAALTAVFLPLYYAPSRRVTSLRGALPGAVTAAVCWTAMLAVVHVYAVNADRYAVYGVVSGIVIVLTSLYVGALVLLVGVVVNATVAE
;
A
#
# COMPACT_ATOMS: atom_id res chain seq x y z
N ASP A 1 -11.29 -25.75 -20.66
CA ASP A 1 -11.91 -24.68 -19.84
C ASP A 1 -11.27 -24.59 -18.46
N GLY A 2 -10.43 -23.58 -18.24
CA GLY A 2 -9.55 -23.50 -17.05
C GLY A 2 -9.26 -22.07 -16.58
N ALA A 3 -10.26 -21.19 -16.59
CA ALA A 3 -10.09 -19.76 -16.31
C ALA A 3 -10.71 -19.26 -14.99
N GLY A 4 -11.22 -20.16 -14.12
CA GLY A 4 -11.97 -19.75 -12.90
C GLY A 4 -11.21 -19.76 -11.57
N ALA A 5 -10.03 -20.39 -11.48
CA ALA A 5 -9.46 -20.78 -10.18
C ALA A 5 -8.46 -19.80 -9.54
N ARG A 6 -8.07 -18.71 -10.23
CA ARG A 6 -6.99 -17.81 -9.76
C ARG A 6 -7.47 -16.53 -9.08
N GLY A 7 -8.77 -16.22 -9.13
CA GLY A 7 -9.34 -15.04 -8.47
C GLY A 7 -9.74 -15.24 -7.00
N ALA A 8 -9.92 -16.50 -6.57
CA ALA A 8 -10.47 -16.82 -5.25
C ALA A 8 -9.47 -16.68 -4.08
N THR A 9 -8.18 -16.82 -4.34
CA THR A 9 -7.14 -16.80 -3.29
C THR A 9 -6.81 -15.38 -2.81
N LEU A 10 -7.02 -14.35 -3.62
CA LEU A 10 -6.75 -12.96 -3.22
C LEU A 10 -7.82 -12.40 -2.27
N LEU A 11 -9.08 -12.81 -2.44
CA LEU A 11 -10.16 -12.46 -1.51
C LEU A 11 -10.06 -13.26 -0.20
N ALA A 12 -9.49 -14.47 -0.23
CA ALA A 12 -9.28 -15.30 0.97
C ALA A 12 -8.20 -14.74 1.91
N VAL A 13 -7.15 -14.09 1.37
CA VAL A 13 -6.14 -13.43 2.22
C VAL A 13 -6.71 -12.17 2.88
N ALA A 14 -7.60 -11.45 2.19
CA ALA A 14 -8.28 -10.28 2.76
C ALA A 14 -9.27 -10.68 3.87
N SER A 15 -9.95 -11.83 3.75
CA SER A 15 -10.92 -12.28 4.76
C SER A 15 -10.26 -12.82 6.04
N SER A 16 -9.08 -13.46 5.95
CA SER A 16 -8.38 -13.96 7.15
C SER A 16 -7.86 -12.82 8.04
N CYS A 17 -7.60 -11.65 7.46
CA CYS A 17 -7.12 -10.47 8.18
C CYS A 17 -8.17 -9.87 9.13
N GLY A 18 -9.47 -9.94 8.79
CA GLY A 18 -10.55 -9.27 9.54
C GLY A 18 -11.12 -10.05 10.72
N ALA A 19 -10.99 -11.38 10.75
CA ALA A 19 -11.69 -12.21 11.73
C ALA A 19 -11.11 -12.10 13.16
N GLU A 20 -9.84 -11.74 13.33
CA GLU A 20 -9.15 -11.85 14.62
C GLU A 20 -9.09 -10.56 15.47
N GLN A 21 -9.74 -9.48 15.04
CA GLN A 21 -9.76 -8.21 15.79
C GLN A 21 -10.94 -8.08 16.78
N ARG A 22 -11.88 -9.03 16.79
CA ARG A 22 -13.16 -8.91 17.51
C ARG A 22 -13.06 -9.13 19.03
N HIS A 23 -11.99 -9.70 19.57
CA HIS A 23 -11.93 -10.13 20.98
C HIS A 23 -10.68 -9.64 21.72
N ARG A 24 -10.59 -8.35 22.05
CA ARG A 24 -9.70 -7.91 23.14
C ARG A 24 -10.20 -6.65 23.84
N ARG A 25 -11.23 -6.82 24.67
CA ARG A 25 -11.53 -5.91 25.80
C ARG A 25 -10.82 -6.46 27.03
N LEU A 26 -9.75 -5.82 27.52
CA LEU A 26 -9.33 -5.93 28.93
C LEU A 26 -8.68 -4.62 29.41
N PRO A 27 -8.88 -4.29 30.70
CA PRO A 27 -8.80 -2.92 31.22
C PRO A 27 -7.37 -2.40 31.37
N VAL A 28 -7.25 -1.08 31.28
CA VAL A 28 -6.02 -0.32 31.45
C VAL A 28 -5.62 -0.38 32.92
N GLY A 29 -4.72 -1.30 33.24
CA GLY A 29 -4.21 -1.49 34.59
C GLY A 29 -2.87 -2.22 34.58
N ARG A 30 -1.80 -1.43 34.65
CA ARG A 30 -0.50 -1.81 35.24
C ARG A 30 0.31 -2.87 34.48
N ARG A 31 1.32 -2.41 33.72
CA ARG A 31 2.71 -2.92 33.76
C ARG A 31 3.62 -2.02 32.93
N ARG A 32 4.54 -1.35 33.65
CA ARG A 32 5.58 -0.46 33.13
C ARG A 32 6.98 -0.95 33.49
N ALA A 33 7.12 -2.24 33.81
CA ALA A 33 8.39 -2.85 34.15
C ALA A 33 8.37 -4.29 33.64
N GLU A 34 9.50 -4.70 33.06
CA GLU A 34 9.83 -6.01 32.48
C GLU A 34 9.37 -6.26 31.03
N GLY A 35 10.35 -6.12 30.12
CA GLY A 35 10.77 -7.17 29.18
C GLY A 35 9.70 -7.87 28.32
N GLY A 36 9.82 -7.67 27.01
CA GLY A 36 9.48 -8.70 26.03
C GLY A 36 8.01 -8.80 25.61
N VAL A 37 7.68 -8.16 24.48
CA VAL A 37 7.22 -8.93 23.31
C VAL A 37 5.95 -9.79 23.55
N ALA A 38 4.99 -9.35 24.38
CA ALA A 38 3.73 -10.06 24.65
C ALA A 38 2.63 -9.89 23.56
N SER A 39 3.02 -9.82 22.29
CA SER A 39 2.21 -10.42 21.23
C SER A 39 2.77 -11.82 20.95
N SER A 40 1.90 -12.82 20.76
CA SER A 40 2.35 -14.13 20.31
C SER A 40 3.22 -13.95 19.06
N LEU A 41 4.29 -14.75 18.91
CA LEU A 41 5.14 -14.73 17.70
C LEU A 41 4.27 -14.80 16.43
N THR A 42 3.21 -15.59 16.49
CA THR A 42 2.16 -15.70 15.47
C THR A 42 1.50 -14.36 15.13
N GLY A 43 1.18 -13.52 16.12
CA GLY A 43 0.61 -12.20 15.90
C GLY A 43 1.57 -11.27 15.13
N ARG A 44 2.84 -11.20 15.54
CA ARG A 44 3.86 -10.41 14.81
C ARG A 44 4.09 -10.90 13.39
N LEU A 45 4.18 -12.22 13.21
CA LEU A 45 4.33 -12.81 11.89
C LEU A 45 3.12 -12.49 11.00
N ARG A 46 1.90 -12.61 11.52
CA ARG A 46 0.69 -12.26 10.77
C ARG A 46 0.66 -10.77 10.42
N ASP A 47 0.96 -9.89 11.37
CA ASP A 47 0.94 -8.45 11.14
C ASP A 47 1.97 -8.05 10.07
N GLY A 48 3.18 -8.62 10.15
CA GLY A 48 4.23 -8.45 9.12
C GLY A 48 3.82 -8.98 7.75
N VAL A 49 3.23 -10.18 7.69
CA VAL A 49 2.73 -10.78 6.44
C VAL A 49 1.58 -9.94 5.85
N CYS A 50 0.70 -9.38 6.67
CA CYS A 50 -0.37 -8.49 6.18
C CYS A 50 0.19 -7.21 5.56
N ILE A 51 1.18 -6.59 6.21
CA ILE A 51 1.84 -5.38 5.70
C ILE A 51 2.56 -5.69 4.38
N LEU A 52 3.40 -6.72 4.37
CA LEU A 52 4.12 -7.14 3.16
C LEU A 52 3.16 -7.55 2.03
N GLY A 53 2.09 -8.27 2.38
CA GLY A 53 1.04 -8.67 1.43
C GLY A 53 0.34 -7.47 0.79
N SER A 54 0.05 -6.42 1.57
CA SER A 54 -0.55 -5.19 1.03
C SER A 54 0.39 -4.45 0.08
N LEU A 55 1.71 -4.46 0.35
CA LEU A 55 2.71 -3.87 -0.55
C LEU A 55 2.80 -4.64 -1.87
N VAL A 56 2.83 -5.97 -1.80
CA VAL A 56 2.81 -6.84 -3.00
C VAL A 56 1.52 -6.63 -3.80
N LEU A 57 0.38 -6.53 -3.12
CA LEU A 57 -0.90 -6.25 -3.75
C LEU A 57 -0.91 -4.87 -4.44
N ALA A 58 -0.27 -3.86 -3.85
CA ALA A 58 -0.15 -2.52 -4.45
C ALA A 58 0.61 -2.59 -5.77
N VAL A 59 1.76 -3.27 -5.78
CA VAL A 59 2.56 -3.47 -7.00
C VAL A 59 1.74 -4.24 -8.05
N ALA A 60 1.04 -5.30 -7.67
CA ALA A 60 0.20 -6.08 -8.58
C ALA A 60 -0.91 -5.23 -9.21
N VAL A 61 -1.57 -4.36 -8.44
CA VAL A 61 -2.59 -3.43 -8.92
C VAL A 61 -2.01 -2.40 -9.88
N ILE A 62 -0.83 -1.85 -9.60
CA ILE A 62 -0.13 -0.91 -10.50
C ILE A 62 0.14 -1.58 -11.86
N VAL A 63 0.68 -2.80 -11.83
CA VAL A 63 0.98 -3.57 -13.05
C VAL A 63 -0.30 -3.93 -13.81
N ALA A 64 -1.34 -4.39 -13.11
CA ALA A 64 -2.61 -4.75 -13.71
C ALA A 64 -3.30 -3.55 -14.37
N THR A 65 -3.29 -2.39 -13.70
CA THR A 65 -3.82 -1.14 -14.25
C THR A 65 -3.05 -0.75 -15.51
N SER A 66 -1.72 -0.78 -15.45
CA SER A 66 -0.86 -0.45 -16.61
C SER A 66 -1.12 -1.38 -17.80
N ALA A 67 -1.26 -2.69 -17.55
CA ALA A 67 -1.53 -3.68 -18.60
C ALA A 67 -2.95 -3.53 -19.18
N LEU A 68 -3.95 -3.30 -18.34
CA LEU A 68 -5.35 -3.19 -18.77
C LEU A 68 -5.56 -1.96 -19.67
N PHE A 69 -4.88 -0.85 -19.36
CA PHE A 69 -5.00 0.39 -20.14
C PHE A 69 -4.20 0.38 -21.44
N SER A 70 -3.19 -0.50 -21.58
CA SER A 70 -2.43 -0.64 -22.84
C SER A 70 -3.27 -1.15 -24.03
N ILE A 71 -4.48 -1.67 -23.77
CA ILE A 71 -5.38 -2.24 -24.78
C ILE A 71 -6.33 -1.18 -25.34
N PHE A 72 -6.48 -0.04 -24.67
CA PHE A 72 -7.39 1.03 -25.08
C PHE A 72 -6.69 2.06 -25.98
N PRO A 73 -7.42 2.67 -26.94
CA PRO A 73 -6.88 3.75 -27.76
C PRO A 73 -6.49 4.95 -26.88
N THR A 74 -5.34 5.56 -27.18
CA THR A 74 -4.84 6.72 -26.44
C THR A 74 -5.69 7.95 -26.72
N GLY A 75 -6.17 8.60 -25.67
CA GLY A 75 -6.95 9.83 -25.74
C GLY A 75 -7.03 10.50 -24.36
N ARG A 76 -7.24 11.83 -24.34
CA ARG A 76 -7.22 12.64 -23.10
C ARG A 76 -8.16 12.12 -22.02
N VAL A 77 -9.30 11.55 -22.41
CA VAL A 77 -10.30 10.97 -21.50
C VAL A 77 -9.78 9.65 -20.90
N VAL A 78 -9.10 8.83 -21.70
CA VAL A 78 -8.53 7.55 -21.26
C VAL A 78 -7.39 7.81 -20.28
N GLU A 79 -6.51 8.78 -20.54
CA GLU A 79 -5.43 9.17 -19.62
C GLU A 79 -5.96 9.64 -18.26
N ALA A 80 -6.97 10.53 -18.26
CA ALA A 80 -7.61 10.97 -17.03
C ALA A 80 -8.28 9.80 -16.27
N ALA A 81 -8.93 8.89 -16.99
CA ALA A 81 -9.53 7.70 -16.41
C ALA A 81 -8.47 6.74 -15.83
N THR A 82 -7.31 6.58 -16.47
CA THR A 82 -6.20 5.78 -15.95
C THR A 82 -5.67 6.35 -14.65
N LEU A 83 -5.44 7.67 -14.58
CA LEU A 83 -4.99 8.31 -13.34
C LEU A 83 -6.02 8.17 -12.22
N ALA A 84 -7.30 8.39 -12.53
CA ALA A 84 -8.38 8.25 -11.55
C ALA A 84 -8.51 6.79 -11.05
N ALA A 85 -8.44 5.82 -11.97
CA ALA A 85 -8.49 4.40 -11.63
C ALA A 85 -7.28 3.98 -10.78
N LEU A 86 -6.09 4.45 -11.13
CA LEU A 86 -4.87 4.19 -10.36
C LEU A 86 -5.00 4.75 -8.95
N LEU A 87 -5.42 6.01 -8.80
CA LEU A 87 -5.65 6.66 -7.50
C LEU A 87 -6.66 5.89 -6.66
N ALA A 88 -7.80 5.52 -7.25
CA ALA A 88 -8.84 4.77 -6.56
C ALA A 88 -8.34 3.39 -6.11
N ALA A 89 -7.63 2.67 -6.98
CA ALA A 89 -7.10 1.36 -6.68
C ALA A 89 -6.00 1.41 -5.61
N LEU A 90 -5.09 2.39 -5.69
CA LEU A 90 -4.05 2.59 -4.67
C LEU A 90 -4.65 2.96 -3.31
N THR A 91 -5.66 3.84 -3.30
CA THR A 91 -6.38 4.19 -2.08
C THR A 91 -7.01 2.96 -1.46
N ALA A 92 -7.66 2.10 -2.26
CA ALA A 92 -8.26 0.86 -1.79
C ALA A 92 -7.22 -0.13 -1.23
N VAL A 93 -6.03 -0.21 -1.83
CA VAL A 93 -4.94 -1.09 -1.35
C VAL A 93 -4.25 -0.56 -0.11
N PHE A 94 -4.10 0.76 0.03
CA PHE A 94 -3.50 1.36 1.23
C PHE A 94 -4.46 1.43 2.41
N LEU A 95 -5.77 1.37 2.18
CA LEU A 95 -6.77 1.35 3.25
C LEU A 95 -6.55 0.24 4.31
N PRO A 96 -6.35 -1.04 3.95
CA PRO A 96 -6.06 -2.10 4.93
C PRO A 96 -4.71 -1.90 5.64
N LEU A 97 -3.72 -1.27 4.99
CA LEU A 97 -2.43 -0.95 5.61
C LEU A 97 -2.59 0.02 6.79
N TYR A 98 -3.53 0.96 6.71
CA TYR A 98 -3.81 1.90 7.80
C TYR A 98 -4.77 1.34 8.86
N TYR A 99 -5.66 0.43 8.46
CA TYR A 99 -6.65 -0.16 9.37
C TYR A 99 -6.10 -1.30 10.23
N ALA A 100 -5.28 -2.20 9.66
CA ALA A 100 -4.85 -3.42 10.36
C ALA A 100 -3.93 -3.20 11.58
N PRO A 101 -2.93 -2.29 11.53
CA PRO A 101 -2.04 -2.02 12.66
C PRO A 101 -2.65 -1.04 13.68
N SER A 102 -3.60 -0.21 13.25
CA SER A 102 -4.16 0.85 14.08
C SER A 102 -5.21 0.31 15.03
N ARG A 103 -4.83 0.08 16.29
CA ARG A 103 -5.79 -0.16 17.39
C ARG A 103 -6.70 1.05 17.70
N ARG A 104 -6.55 2.16 16.98
CA ARG A 104 -7.27 3.42 17.25
C ARG A 104 -8.28 3.82 16.18
N VAL A 105 -8.15 3.35 14.93
CA VAL A 105 -9.04 3.77 13.84
C VAL A 105 -10.16 2.75 13.66
N THR A 106 -11.32 3.00 14.26
CA THR A 106 -12.47 2.09 14.33
C THR A 106 -13.42 2.18 13.14
N SER A 107 -13.17 3.08 12.18
CA SER A 107 -14.03 3.31 11.02
C SER A 107 -13.21 3.42 9.73
N LEU A 108 -13.66 2.72 8.67
CA LEU A 108 -13.12 2.83 7.30
C LEU A 108 -13.03 4.28 6.82
N ARG A 109 -13.93 5.16 7.29
CA ARG A 109 -13.92 6.59 6.95
C ARG A 109 -12.79 7.37 7.61
N GLY A 110 -12.30 6.93 8.78
CA GLY A 110 -11.19 7.58 9.49
C GLY A 110 -9.82 7.27 8.91
N ALA A 111 -9.68 6.20 8.12
CA ALA A 111 -8.43 5.83 7.45
C ALA A 111 -8.30 6.43 6.03
N LEU A 112 -9.41 6.94 5.47
CA LEU A 112 -9.44 7.55 4.13
C LEU A 112 -8.48 8.73 3.94
N PRO A 113 -8.35 9.72 4.85
CA PRO A 113 -7.53 10.90 4.56
C PRO A 113 -6.05 10.54 4.39
N GLY A 114 -5.51 9.65 5.21
CA GLY A 114 -4.16 9.12 5.10
C GLY A 114 -3.97 8.22 3.87
N ALA A 115 -4.97 7.40 3.53
CA ALA A 115 -4.93 6.55 2.33
C ALA A 115 -4.91 7.37 1.03
N VAL A 116 -5.73 8.43 0.96
CA VAL A 116 -5.74 9.36 -0.18
C VAL A 116 -4.43 10.14 -0.27
N THR A 117 -3.94 10.65 0.85
CA THR A 117 -2.65 11.37 0.90
C THR A 117 -1.51 10.47 0.42
N ALA A 118 -1.46 9.24 0.92
CA ALA A 118 -0.47 8.25 0.50
C ALA A 118 -0.61 7.89 -0.98
N ALA A 119 -1.83 7.71 -1.48
CA ALA A 119 -2.08 7.42 -2.88
C ALA A 119 -1.58 8.55 -3.79
N VAL A 120 -1.88 9.81 -3.47
CA VAL A 120 -1.44 10.99 -4.23
C VAL A 120 0.08 11.08 -4.26
N CYS A 121 0.73 11.01 -3.10
CA CYS A 121 2.19 11.09 -3.01
C CYS A 121 2.88 9.92 -3.72
N TRP A 122 2.30 8.72 -3.65
CA TRP A 122 2.82 7.55 -4.35
C TRP A 122 2.66 7.68 -5.87
N THR A 123 1.52 8.17 -6.35
CA THR A 123 1.31 8.45 -7.77
C THR A 123 2.28 9.50 -8.29
N ALA A 124 2.53 10.56 -7.51
CA ALA A 124 3.53 11.57 -7.86
C ALA A 124 4.94 10.95 -7.97
N MET A 125 5.32 10.07 -7.03
CA MET A 125 6.58 9.34 -7.08
C MET A 125 6.68 8.46 -8.35
N LEU A 126 5.63 7.73 -8.70
CA LEU A 126 5.58 6.94 -9.93
C LEU A 126 5.77 7.80 -11.19
N ALA A 127 5.19 9.01 -11.21
CA ALA A 127 5.38 9.95 -12.31
C ALA A 127 6.86 10.37 -12.46
N VAL A 128 7.55 10.64 -11.35
CA VAL A 128 9.00 10.95 -11.35
C VAL A 128 9.81 9.78 -11.90
N VAL A 129 9.51 8.55 -11.46
CA VAL A 129 10.18 7.33 -11.97
C VAL A 129 9.89 7.13 -13.45
N HIS A 130 8.68 7.41 -13.91
CA HIS A 130 8.32 7.33 -15.32
C HIS A 130 9.13 8.32 -16.17
N VAL A 131 9.24 9.58 -15.74
CA VAL A 131 10.08 10.58 -16.42
C VAL A 131 11.53 10.11 -16.51
N TYR A 132 12.07 9.53 -15.45
CA TYR A 132 13.40 8.93 -15.49
C TYR A 132 13.49 7.80 -16.52
N ALA A 133 12.55 6.85 -16.50
CA ALA A 133 12.56 5.68 -17.37
C ALA A 133 12.53 6.07 -18.87
N VAL A 134 11.74 7.07 -19.25
CA VAL A 134 11.66 7.58 -20.63
C VAL A 134 12.97 8.26 -21.07
N ASN A 135 13.75 8.79 -20.13
CA ASN A 135 15.01 9.46 -20.42
C ASN A 135 16.24 8.59 -20.11
N ALA A 136 16.06 7.33 -19.72
CA ALA A 136 17.11 6.47 -19.20
C ALA A 136 18.28 6.27 -20.18
N ASP A 137 17.99 6.24 -21.49
CA ASP A 137 19.00 6.12 -22.54
C ASP A 137 20.04 7.25 -22.51
N ARG A 138 19.66 8.45 -22.04
CA ARG A 138 20.56 9.60 -21.90
C ARG A 138 21.48 9.49 -20.68
N TYR A 139 21.11 8.68 -19.70
CA TYR A 139 21.83 8.49 -18.43
C TYR A 139 22.55 7.14 -18.35
N ALA A 140 22.67 6.44 -19.48
CA ALA A 140 23.23 5.09 -19.59
C ALA A 140 24.69 4.94 -19.12
N VAL A 141 25.38 6.04 -18.78
CA VAL A 141 26.75 6.04 -18.21
C VAL A 141 26.89 5.12 -17.00
N TYR A 142 25.83 4.99 -16.20
CA TYR A 142 25.79 4.11 -15.02
C TYR A 142 24.90 2.87 -15.20
N GLY A 143 24.31 2.66 -16.38
CA GLY A 143 23.53 1.48 -16.76
C GLY A 143 22.59 0.95 -15.67
N VAL A 144 22.70 -0.34 -15.36
CA VAL A 144 21.86 -1.05 -14.37
C VAL A 144 21.96 -0.45 -12.96
N VAL A 145 23.11 0.11 -12.56
CA VAL A 145 23.32 0.67 -11.22
C VAL A 145 22.36 1.83 -10.96
N SER A 146 22.15 2.67 -11.97
CA SER A 146 21.18 3.78 -11.88
C SER A 146 19.74 3.28 -11.68
N GLY A 147 19.38 2.16 -12.32
CA GLY A 147 18.10 1.47 -12.15
C GLY A 147 17.91 0.95 -10.72
N ILE A 148 18.94 0.35 -10.12
CA ILE A 148 18.88 -0.13 -8.73
C ILE A 148 18.72 1.06 -7.77
N VAL A 149 19.51 2.12 -7.94
CA VAL A 149 19.47 3.31 -7.09
C VAL A 149 18.08 3.96 -7.14
N ILE A 150 17.46 4.07 -8.31
CA ILE A 150 16.13 4.67 -8.41
C ILE A 150 15.06 3.79 -7.78
N VAL A 151 15.16 2.46 -7.90
CA VAL A 151 14.24 1.53 -7.25
C VAL A 151 14.37 1.63 -5.73
N LEU A 152 15.59 1.58 -5.19
CA LEU A 152 15.82 1.69 -3.74
C LEU A 152 15.37 3.05 -3.19
N THR A 153 15.66 4.13 -3.91
CA THR A 153 15.24 5.49 -3.53
C THR A 153 13.72 5.59 -3.53
N SER A 154 13.05 5.03 -4.54
CA SER A 154 11.59 5.01 -4.61
C SER A 154 10.97 4.18 -3.49
N LEU A 155 11.57 3.05 -3.11
CA LEU A 155 11.10 2.27 -1.95
C LEU A 155 11.27 3.04 -0.64
N TYR A 156 12.39 3.76 -0.47
CA TYR A 156 12.62 4.62 0.69
C TYR A 156 11.59 5.75 0.78
N VAL A 157 11.37 6.48 -0.32
CA VAL A 157 10.35 7.53 -0.39
C VAL A 157 8.95 6.95 -0.19
N GLY A 158 8.67 5.78 -0.76
CA GLY A 158 7.42 5.06 -0.54
C GLY A 158 7.15 4.78 0.94
N ALA A 159 8.14 4.32 1.69
CA ALA A 159 8.02 4.13 3.14
C ALA A 159 7.73 5.44 3.88
N LEU A 160 8.39 6.54 3.50
CA LEU A 160 8.11 7.87 4.06
C LEU A 160 6.68 8.33 3.76
N VAL A 161 6.21 8.15 2.52
CA VAL A 161 4.85 8.47 2.10
C VAL A 161 3.82 7.71 2.93
N LEU A 162 4.05 6.42 3.16
CA LEU A 162 3.18 5.62 4.01
C LEU A 162 3.15 6.15 5.44
N LEU A 163 4.30 6.52 6.00
CA LEU A 163 4.42 7.09 7.34
C LEU A 163 3.71 8.45 7.47
N VAL A 164 3.80 9.31 6.45
CA VAL A 164 3.04 10.56 6.39
C VAL A 164 1.54 10.30 6.45
N GLY A 165 1.03 9.30 5.71
CA GLY A 165 -0.38 8.92 5.79
C GLY A 165 -0.81 8.46 7.18
N VAL A 166 0.08 7.81 7.96
CA VAL A 166 -0.19 7.46 9.37
C VAL A 166 -0.34 8.72 10.21
N VAL A 167 0.57 9.69 10.04
CA VAL A 167 0.54 10.97 10.78
C VAL A 167 -0.74 11.75 10.44
N VAL A 168 -1.11 11.86 9.17
CA VAL A 168 -2.36 12.51 8.74
C VAL A 168 -3.57 11.86 9.40
N ASN A 169 -3.67 10.52 9.36
CA ASN A 169 -4.75 9.79 10.02
C ASN A 169 -4.78 10.05 11.54
N ALA A 170 -3.63 10.19 12.20
CA ALA A 170 -3.56 10.49 13.62
C ALA A 170 -4.05 11.91 13.94
N THR A 171 -3.67 12.91 13.14
CA THR A 171 -4.09 14.31 13.34
C THR A 171 -5.57 14.55 13.09
N VAL A 172 -6.19 13.78 12.18
CA VAL A 172 -7.63 13.90 11.89
C VAL A 172 -8.47 13.14 12.92
N ALA A 173 -7.87 12.22 13.68
CA ALA A 173 -8.55 11.44 14.70
C ALA A 173 -8.52 12.10 16.10
N GLU A 174 -7.69 13.13 16.29
CA GLU A 174 -7.78 14.07 17.42
C GLU A 174 -8.95 15.04 17.25
#